data_AF-A0A345UBA5-F1
#
_entry.id   AF-A0A345UBA5-F1
#
_cell.length_a   1.000
_cell.length_b   1.000
_cell.length_c   1.000
_cell.angle_alpha   90.00
_cell.angle_beta   90.00
_cell.angle_gamma   90.00
#
_symmetry.space_group_name_H-M   'P 1'
#
loop_
_entity.id
_entity.type
_entity.pdbx_description
1 polymer ?
#
loop_
_entity_poly.entity_id
_entity_poly.type
_entity_poly.pdbx_seq_one_letter_code
_entity_poly.pdbx_strand_id
1 'polypeptide(L)'
;MQKEFSKFIGRKNKKRVFKKKSINHIQLMLIKYRLIKVFLSKEFILLNKKILASLICTEVGVFFSLIQWNFDFYSSNRIGIARK
;
A
#
# COMPACT_ATOMS: atom_id res chain seq x y z
N MET A 1 -22.45 16.22 27.15
CA MET A 1 -21.11 15.58 27.22
C MET A 1 -21.08 14.12 26.73
N GLN A 2 -21.89 13.18 27.25
CA GLN A 2 -21.79 11.76 26.83
C GLN A 2 -22.02 11.49 25.33
N LYS A 3 -22.96 12.22 24.69
CA LYS A 3 -23.20 12.15 23.22
C LYS A 3 -22.01 12.62 22.37
N GLU A 4 -21.18 13.52 22.89
CA GLU A 4 -19.99 14.02 22.17
C GLU A 4 -18.82 13.04 22.30
N PHE A 5 -18.67 12.44 23.48
CA PHE A 5 -17.68 11.42 23.75
C PHE A 5 -17.90 10.16 22.89
N SER A 6 -19.16 9.70 22.79
CA SER A 6 -19.52 8.58 21.91
C SER A 6 -19.30 8.90 20.43
N LYS A 7 -19.64 10.12 19.98
CA LYS A 7 -19.32 10.61 18.62
C LYS A 7 -17.81 10.61 18.35
N PHE A 8 -16.99 11.03 19.31
CA PHE A 8 -15.53 11.04 19.17
C PHE A 8 -14.96 9.64 19.02
N ILE A 9 -15.37 8.70 19.88
CA ILE A 9 -14.96 7.28 19.80
C ILE A 9 -15.41 6.67 18.47
N GLY A 10 -16.65 6.95 18.03
CA GLY A 10 -17.18 6.51 16.75
C GLY A 10 -16.36 7.03 15.56
N ARG A 11 -16.00 8.32 15.54
CA ARG A 11 -15.13 8.91 14.51
C ARG A 11 -13.75 8.25 14.48
N LYS A 12 -13.14 8.00 15.65
CA LYS A 12 -11.83 7.34 15.77
C LYS A 12 -11.87 5.91 15.26
N ASN A 13 -12.90 5.15 15.62
CA ASN A 13 -13.09 3.77 15.16
C ASN A 13 -13.38 3.70 13.66
N LYS A 14 -14.23 4.58 13.12
CA LYS A 14 -14.49 4.67 11.68
C LYS A 14 -13.21 4.89 10.88
N LYS A 15 -12.33 5.80 11.33
CA LYS A 15 -11.02 6.04 10.70
C LYS A 15 -10.12 4.80 10.74
N ARG A 16 -10.08 4.08 11.87
CA ARG A 16 -9.29 2.84 12.02
C ARG A 16 -9.78 1.73 11.10
N VAL A 17 -11.09 1.49 11.07
CA VAL A 17 -11.72 0.46 10.22
C VAL A 17 -11.47 0.77 8.74
N PHE A 18 -11.65 2.02 8.31
CA PHE A 18 -11.37 2.42 6.94
C PHE A 18 -9.91 2.16 6.56
N LYS A 19 -8.96 2.53 7.43
CA LYS A 19 -7.52 2.27 7.20
C LYS A 19 -7.22 0.78 7.11
N LYS A 20 -7.85 -0.06 7.94
CA LYS A 20 -7.70 -1.52 7.91
C LYS A 20 -8.27 -2.11 6.62
N LYS A 21 -9.45 -1.65 6.17
CA LYS A 21 -10.07 -2.08 4.91
C LYS A 21 -9.18 -1.77 3.70
N SER A 22 -8.61 -0.56 3.63
CA SER A 22 -7.67 -0.21 2.55
C SER A 22 -6.43 -1.12 2.55
N ILE A 23 -5.86 -1.42 3.72
CA ILE A 23 -4.71 -2.34 3.83
C ILE A 23 -5.08 -3.75 3.38
N ASN A 24 -6.25 -4.25 3.77
CA ASN A 24 -6.72 -5.57 3.35
C ASN A 24 -6.89 -5.64 1.83
N HIS A 25 -7.51 -4.64 1.19
CA HIS A 25 -7.63 -4.61 -0.27
C HIS A 25 -6.26 -4.61 -0.96
N ILE A 26 -5.31 -3.82 -0.43
CA ILE A 26 -3.94 -3.79 -0.94
C ILE A 26 -3.25 -5.15 -0.75
N GLN A 27 -3.39 -5.80 0.42
CA GLN A 27 -2.81 -7.13 0.67
C GLN A 27 -3.43 -8.23 -0.19
N LEU A 28 -4.72 -8.12 -0.52
CA LEU A 28 -5.42 -9.12 -1.34
C LEU A 28 -4.92 -9.08 -2.79
N MET A 29 -4.58 -7.89 -3.28
CA MET A 29 -4.04 -7.69 -4.64
C MET A 29 -2.52 -7.84 -4.70
N LEU A 30 -1.81 -7.77 -3.56
CA LEU A 30 -0.36 -7.79 -3.50
C LEU A 30 0.14 -8.81 -2.48
N ILE A 31 0.78 -9.87 -3.00
CA ILE A 31 1.33 -11.01 -2.24
C ILE A 31 2.13 -10.55 -1.01
N LYS A 32 2.86 -9.42 -1.09
CA LYS A 32 3.57 -8.81 0.06
C LYS A 32 3.58 -7.28 -0.01
N TYR A 33 2.61 -6.62 0.64
CA TYR A 33 2.59 -5.14 0.82
C TYR A 33 3.91 -4.56 1.35
N ARG A 34 4.63 -5.32 2.19
CA ARG A 34 5.94 -4.90 2.74
C ARG A 34 6.99 -4.68 1.64
N LEU A 35 7.02 -5.51 0.60
CA LEU A 35 8.00 -5.37 -0.50
C LEU A 35 7.72 -4.10 -1.30
N ILE A 36 6.46 -3.86 -1.64
CA ILE A 36 6.07 -2.66 -2.37
C ILE A 36 6.35 -1.39 -1.58
N LYS A 37 6.17 -1.42 -0.26
CA LYS A 37 6.57 -0.30 0.59
C LYS A 37 8.09 -0.01 0.48
N VAL A 38 8.92 -1.04 0.42
CA VAL A 38 10.39 -0.89 0.27
C VAL A 38 10.73 -0.36 -1.12
N PHE A 39 10.12 -0.91 -2.17
CA PHE A 39 10.25 -0.42 -3.55
C PHE A 39 9.87 1.06 -3.68
N LEU A 40 8.68 1.43 -3.21
CA LEU A 40 8.20 2.83 -3.25
C LEU A 40 9.13 3.78 -2.49
N SER A 41 9.68 3.35 -1.35
CA SER A 41 10.65 4.15 -0.60
C SER A 41 12.01 4.27 -1.29
N LYS A 42 12.45 3.23 -2.02
CA LYS A 42 13.71 3.23 -2.79
C LYS A 42 13.62 4.12 -4.03
N GLU A 43 12.48 4.10 -4.72
CA GLU A 43 12.20 4.92 -5.90
C GLU A 43 11.72 6.35 -5.57
N PHE A 44 11.74 6.75 -4.29
CA PHE A 44 11.27 8.05 -3.80
C PHE A 44 9.80 8.38 -4.15
N ILE A 45 8.97 7.36 -4.35
CA ILE A 45 7.56 7.52 -4.71
C ILE A 45 6.71 7.67 -3.43
N LEU A 46 6.13 8.86 -3.23
CA LEU A 46 5.31 9.17 -2.06
C LEU A 46 3.85 8.73 -2.24
N LEU A 47 3.58 7.43 -2.19
CA LEU A 47 2.22 6.87 -2.29
C LEU A 47 1.61 6.60 -0.91
N ASN A 48 0.57 7.36 -0.56
CA ASN A 48 -0.24 7.09 0.64
C ASN A 48 -1.13 5.84 0.42
N LYS A 49 -1.41 5.09 1.48
CA LYS A 49 -2.30 3.91 1.48
C LYS A 49 -3.67 4.17 0.85
N LYS A 50 -4.23 5.36 1.06
CA LYS A 50 -5.51 5.74 0.44
C LYS A 50 -5.40 5.87 -1.07
N ILE A 51 -4.36 6.54 -1.53
CA ILE A 51 -4.12 6.78 -2.95
C ILE A 51 -3.82 5.45 -3.64
N LEU A 52 -2.98 4.60 -3.04
CA LEU A 52 -2.70 3.27 -3.56
C LEU A 52 -3.95 2.40 -3.65
N ALA A 53 -4.81 2.41 -2.63
CA ALA A 53 -6.09 1.69 -2.69
C ALA A 53 -7.03 2.25 -3.76
N SER A 54 -7.04 3.57 -3.97
CA SER A 54 -7.80 4.18 -5.06
C SER A 54 -7.27 3.73 -6.42
N LEU A 55 -5.94 3.81 -6.62
CA LEU A 55 -5.25 3.45 -7.84
C LEU A 55 -5.55 2.00 -8.26
N ILE A 56 -5.54 1.08 -7.30
CA ILE A 56 -5.92 -0.32 -7.51
C ILE A 56 -7.36 -0.46 -8.02
N CYS A 57 -8.29 0.33 -7.49
CA CYS A 57 -9.71 0.21 -7.82
C CYS A 57 -10.11 0.98 -9.09
N THR A 58 -9.49 2.12 -9.38
CA THR A 58 -9.89 3.02 -10.47
C THR A 58 -9.00 2.88 -11.71
N GLU A 59 -7.71 2.59 -11.52
CA GLU A 59 -6.70 2.64 -12.58
C GLU A 59 -5.86 1.36 -12.59
N VAL A 60 -6.54 0.26 -12.91
CA VAL A 60 -5.95 -1.08 -12.91
C VAL A 60 -4.70 -1.16 -13.80
N GLY A 61 -4.69 -0.48 -14.96
CA GLY A 61 -3.53 -0.45 -15.86
C GLY A 61 -2.29 0.20 -15.24
N VAL A 62 -2.44 1.36 -14.60
CA VAL A 62 -1.34 2.06 -13.90
C VAL A 62 -0.81 1.19 -12.77
N PHE A 63 -1.71 0.52 -12.05
CA PHE A 63 -1.34 -0.42 -11.00
C PHE A 63 -0.54 -1.63 -11.54
N PHE A 64 -0.93 -2.20 -12.69
CA PHE A 64 -0.17 -3.28 -13.34
C PHE A 64 1.24 -2.83 -13.75
N SER A 65 1.36 -1.65 -14.35
CA SER A 65 2.68 -1.09 -14.69
C SER A 65 3.55 -0.88 -13.44
N LEU A 66 2.95 -0.43 -12.33
CA LEU A 66 3.66 -0.29 -11.04
C LEU A 66 4.12 -1.64 -10.47
N ILE A 67 3.31 -2.68 -10.60
CA ILE A 67 3.69 -4.05 -10.22
C ILE A 67 4.85 -4.55 -11.09
N GLN A 68 4.76 -4.36 -12.41
CA GLN A 68 5.80 -4.78 -13.35
C GLN A 68 7.12 -4.09 -13.02
N TRP A 69 7.10 -2.77 -12.81
CA TRP A 69 8.28 -2.03 -12.40
C TRP A 69 8.84 -2.52 -11.04
N ASN A 70 7.96 -2.82 -10.08
CA ASN A 70 8.38 -3.44 -8.83
C ASN A 70 9.04 -4.81 -9.04
N PHE A 71 8.56 -5.64 -9.96
CA PHE A 71 9.22 -6.90 -10.32
C PHE A 71 10.58 -6.65 -10.97
N ASP A 72 10.69 -5.71 -11.90
CA ASP A 72 11.94 -5.35 -12.57
C ASP A 72 12.97 -4.80 -11.58
N PHE A 73 12.54 -4.00 -10.60
CA PHE A 73 13.38 -3.51 -9.52
C PHE A 73 14.00 -4.65 -8.70
N TYR A 74 13.20 -5.66 -8.34
CA TYR A 74 13.71 -6.80 -7.56
C TYR A 74 14.45 -7.83 -8.42
N SER A 75 14.12 -7.93 -9.71
CA SER A 75 14.83 -8.77 -10.69
C SER A 75 16.22 -8.21 -10.98
N SER A 76 16.30 -6.91 -11.26
CA SER A 76 17.56 -6.19 -11.52
C SER A 76 18.46 -6.12 -10.28
N ASN A 77 17.88 -6.09 -9.06
CA ASN A 77 18.63 -6.18 -7.81
C ASN A 77 19.12 -7.61 -7.46
N ARG A 78 18.86 -8.64 -8.28
CA ARG A 78 19.47 -9.99 -8.12
C ARG A 78 20.89 -10.09 -8.71
N ILE A 79 21.74 -9.08 -8.49
CA ILE A 79 23.21 -9.22 -8.59
C ILE A 79 23.88 -8.74 -7.29
N GLY A 80 23.21 -8.92 -6.14
CA GLY A 80 23.81 -8.71 -4.81
C GLY A 80 24.20 -10.00 -4.08
N ILE A 81 23.84 -11.19 -4.60
CA ILE A 81 24.01 -12.48 -3.89
C ILE A 81 24.81 -13.51 -4.74
N ALA A 82 25.30 -13.13 -5.92
CA ALA A 82 26.11 -14.02 -6.76
C ALA A 82 27.54 -13.50 -6.97
N ARG A 83 28.22 -13.06 -5.91
CA ARG A 83 29.70 -12.96 -5.86
C ARG A 83 30.20 -13.15 -4.43
N LYS A 84 30.41 -14.39 -4.04
CA LYS A 84 31.45 -14.78 -3.09
C LYS A 84 32.22 -15.92 -3.74
#